data_AF-A0AB35RIN8-F1
#
_entry.id   AF-A0AB35RIN8-F1
#
_cell.length_a   1.000
_cell.length_b   1.000
_cell.length_c   1.000
_cell.angle_alpha   90.00
_cell.angle_beta   90.00
_cell.angle_gamma   90.00
#
_symmetry.space_group_name_H-M   'P 1'
#
loop_
_entity.id
_entity.type
_entity.pdbx_description
1 polymer ?
#
loop_
_entity_poly.entity_id
_entity_poly.type
_entity_poly.pdbx_seq_one_letter_code
_entity_poly.pdbx_strand_id
1 'polypeptide(L)' 'MSVIVVSQSGSPATVLTPTESTVTATATNAGIVKQMTFTAQLTAAPTQADFNALLTKLIASGHMASS' A
#
# COMPACT_ATOMS: atom_id res chain seq x y z
N MET A 1 -5.50 22.30 2.03
CA MET A 1 -4.74 21.87 0.83
C MET A 1 -5.62 22.17 -0.37
N SER A 2 -5.24 23.13 -1.23
CA SER A 2 -6.10 23.60 -2.32
C SER A 2 -5.87 22.75 -3.57
N VAL A 3 -6.95 22.31 -4.23
CA VAL A 3 -6.89 21.62 -5.54
C VAL A 3 -7.57 22.46 -6.61
N ILE A 4 -6.91 22.62 -7.75
CA ILE A 4 -7.47 23.26 -8.95
C ILE A 4 -8.09 22.15 -9.80
N VAL A 5 -9.38 22.28 -10.13
CA VAL A 5 -10.12 21.31 -10.96
C VAL A 5 -10.42 21.98 -12.30
N VAL A 6 -9.98 21.36 -13.41
CA VAL A 6 -10.36 21.77 -14.76
C VAL A 6 -11.49 20.82 -15.23
N SER A 7 -12.72 21.33 -15.28
CA SER A 7 -13.87 20.59 -15.81
C SER A 7 -13.82 20.54 -17.34
N GLN A 8 -13.51 19.38 -17.92
CA GLN A 8 -13.76 19.09 -19.33
C GLN A 8 -15.15 18.44 -19.47
N SER A 9 -16.14 19.25 -19.84
CA SER A 9 -17.47 18.88 -20.38
C SER A 9 -18.27 17.78 -19.67
N GLY A 10 -19.34 18.18 -18.98
CA GLY A 10 -20.55 17.36 -18.80
C GLY A 10 -20.63 16.50 -17.53
N SER A 11 -21.40 16.96 -16.55
CA SER A 11 -21.74 16.34 -15.25
C SER A 11 -20.67 16.47 -14.15
N PRO A 12 -21.03 16.95 -12.94
CA PRO A 12 -20.10 16.99 -11.81
C PRO A 12 -19.75 15.55 -11.39
N ALA A 13 -18.51 15.15 -11.64
CA ALA A 13 -17.96 13.93 -11.05
C ALA A 13 -17.55 14.21 -9.61
N THR A 14 -18.21 13.58 -8.65
CA THR A 14 -17.76 13.56 -7.26
C THR A 14 -16.44 12.80 -7.22
N VAL A 15 -15.32 13.53 -7.12
CA VAL A 15 -14.03 12.93 -6.79
C VAL A 15 -14.11 12.50 -5.34
N LEU A 16 -14.29 11.21 -5.09
CA LEU A 16 -14.08 10.63 -3.77
C LEU A 16 -12.59 10.79 -3.46
N THR A 17 -12.21 11.86 -2.79
CA THR A 17 -10.93 11.89 -2.09
C THR A 17 -10.98 10.76 -1.06
N PRO A 18 -10.15 9.72 -1.18
CA PRO A 18 -10.07 8.75 -0.12
C PRO A 18 -9.62 9.53 1.11
N THR A 19 -10.44 9.57 2.15
CA THR A 19 -9.96 9.99 3.46
C THR A 19 -8.92 8.94 3.83
N GLU A 20 -7.64 9.25 3.63
CA GLU A 20 -6.56 8.35 4.07
C GLU A 20 -6.77 8.10 5.56
N SER A 21 -6.99 6.82 5.89
CA SER A 21 -7.14 6.40 7.28
C SER A 21 -5.83 6.72 8.01
N THR A 22 -5.87 7.47 9.10
CA THR A 22 -4.64 7.76 9.86
C THR A 22 -4.28 6.63 10.82
N VAL A 23 -5.15 5.63 10.96
CA VAL A 23 -4.97 4.49 11.86
C VAL A 23 -4.28 3.34 11.14
N THR A 24 -3.32 2.71 11.82
CA THR A 24 -2.61 1.53 11.31
C THR A 24 -3.59 0.37 11.08
N ALA A 25 -3.41 -0.35 9.98
CA ALA A 25 -4.18 -1.56 9.70
C ALA A 25 -3.98 -2.61 10.82
N THR A 26 -5.07 -3.26 11.23
CA THR A 26 -5.05 -4.40 12.15
C THR A 26 -5.74 -5.59 11.49
N ALA A 27 -5.67 -6.77 12.11
CA ALA A 27 -6.34 -7.96 11.59
C ALA A 27 -7.87 -7.80 11.47
N THR A 28 -8.47 -6.91 12.27
CA THR A 28 -9.92 -6.70 12.34
C THR A 28 -10.39 -5.38 11.75
N ASN A 29 -9.49 -4.44 11.49
CA ASN A 29 -9.82 -3.08 11.05
C ASN A 29 -8.93 -2.65 9.89
N ALA A 30 -9.58 -2.17 8.82
CA ALA A 30 -8.88 -1.53 7.73
C ALA A 30 -8.14 -0.27 8.22
N GLY A 31 -6.95 -0.03 7.68
CA GLY A 31 -6.11 1.10 8.05
C GLY A 31 -4.94 1.26 7.09
N ILE A 32 -3.99 2.13 7.42
CA ILE A 32 -2.79 2.37 6.62
C ILE A 32 -1.66 1.40 6.95
N VAL A 33 -0.88 1.13 5.92
CA VAL A 33 0.38 0.38 5.94
C VAL A 33 1.48 1.26 5.37
N LYS A 34 2.73 0.97 5.71
CA LYS A 34 3.88 1.70 5.14
C LYS A 34 4.12 1.19 3.72
N GLN A 35 4.62 2.04 2.82
CA GLN A 35 5.10 1.58 1.53
C GLN A 35 6.24 0.57 1.73
N MET A 36 6.14 -0.60 1.08
CA MET A 36 7.20 -1.59 1.14
C MET A 36 8.45 -1.10 0.39
N THR A 37 9.63 -1.38 0.94
CA THR A 37 10.89 -1.21 0.23
C THR A 37 10.90 -2.05 -1.05
N PHE A 38 11.40 -1.46 -2.14
CA PHE A 38 11.51 -2.12 -3.44
C PHE A 38 12.15 -3.53 -3.33
N THR A 39 11.59 -4.47 -4.09
CA THR A 39 12.12 -5.81 -4.29
C THR A 39 12.31 -6.02 -5.78
N ALA A 40 13.54 -6.25 -6.20
CA ALA A 40 13.83 -6.52 -7.60
C ALA A 40 13.13 -7.80 -8.05
N GLN A 41 12.66 -7.83 -9.30
CA GLN A 41 12.12 -9.04 -9.88
C GLN A 41 13.23 -10.07 -10.06
N LEU A 42 12.97 -11.29 -9.60
CA LEU A 42 13.91 -12.40 -9.76
C LEU A 42 13.88 -12.90 -11.21
N THR A 43 15.07 -13.08 -11.78
CA THR A 43 15.26 -13.68 -13.10
C THR A 43 15.58 -15.18 -13.02
N ALA A 44 15.96 -15.66 -11.83
CA ALA A 44 16.17 -17.06 -11.50
C ALA A 44 14.96 -17.64 -10.74
N ALA A 45 14.94 -18.97 -10.57
CA ALA A 45 13.96 -19.61 -9.71
C ALA A 45 14.09 -19.08 -8.26
N PRO A 46 12.97 -18.74 -7.60
CA PRO A 46 13.00 -18.17 -6.26
C PRO A 46 13.60 -19.16 -5.26
N THR A 47 14.52 -18.67 -4.42
CA THR A 47 15.11 -19.43 -3.33
C THR A 47 14.33 -19.20 -2.03
N GLN A 48 14.59 -20.05 -1.03
CA GLN A 48 14.03 -19.84 0.31
C GLN A 48 14.52 -18.54 0.96
N ALA A 49 15.74 -18.10 0.65
CA ALA A 49 16.26 -16.82 1.13
C ALA A 49 15.46 -15.64 0.57
N ASP A 50 15.08 -15.69 -0.71
CA ASP A 50 14.27 -14.66 -1.35
C ASP A 50 12.88 -14.56 -0.71
N PHE A 51 12.25 -15.71 -0.43
CA PHE A 51 10.96 -15.76 0.26
C PHE A 51 11.04 -15.16 1.66
N ASN A 52 12.06 -15.55 2.45
CA ASN A 52 12.25 -15.02 3.80
C ASN A 52 12.49 -13.50 3.77
N ALA A 53 13.29 -13.01 2.81
CA ALA A 53 13.51 -11.58 2.63
C ALA A 53 12.21 -10.83 2.29
N LEU A 54 11.35 -11.39 1.43
CA LEU A 54 10.04 -10.82 1.14
C LEU A 54 9.14 -10.79 2.39
N LEU A 55 9.12 -11.88 3.16
CA LEU A 55 8.34 -11.96 4.40
C LEU A 55 8.77 -10.90 5.41
N THR A 56 10.09 -10.72 5.61
CA THR A 56 10.62 -9.65 6.48
C THR A 56 10.17 -8.27 6.01
N LYS A 57 10.18 -8.02 4.70
CA LYS A 57 9.72 -6.74 4.14
C LYS A 57 8.22 -6.51 4.34
N LEU A 58 7.39 -7.55 4.20
CA LEU A 58 5.94 -7.49 4.43
C LEU A 58 5.59 -7.19 5.89
N ILE A 59 6.33 -7.80 6.82
CA ILE A 59 6.19 -7.55 8.26
C ILE A 59 6.62 -6.11 8.58
N ALA A 60 7.77 -5.67 8.08
CA ALA A 60 8.28 -4.32 8.32
C ALA A 60 7.35 -3.23 7.76
N SER A 61 6.69 -3.48 6.62
CA SER A 61 5.70 -2.57 6.03
C SER A 61 4.32 -2.62 6.72
N GLY A 62 4.12 -3.53 7.69
CA GLY A 62 2.85 -3.69 8.41
C GLY A 62 1.77 -4.39 7.58
N HIS A 63 2.13 -5.07 6.49
CA HIS A 63 1.19 -5.84 5.67
C HIS A 63 0.89 -7.22 6.29
N MET A 64 1.80 -7.73 7.12
CA MET A 64 1.66 -9.00 7.84
C MET A 64 2.07 -8.82 9.31
N ALA A 65 1.43 -9.57 10.20
CA ALA A 65 1.84 -9.63 11.60
C ALA A 65 3.09 -10.52 11.76
N SER A 66 3.97 -10.17 12.70
CA SER A 66 5.01 -11.07 13.21
C SER A 66 4.43 -11.87 14.38
N SER A 67 4.33 -13.18 14.23
CA SER A 67 3.93 -14.11 15.30
C SER A 67 5.13 -14.89 15.81
#